data_AF-A0A7X7NB68-F1
#
_entry.id   AF-A0A7X7NB68-F1
#
_cell.length_a   1.000
_cell.length_b   1.000
_cell.length_c   1.000
_cell.angle_alpha   90.00
_cell.angle_beta   90.00
_cell.angle_gamma   90.00
#
_symmetry.space_group_name_H-M   'P 1'
#
loop_
_entity.id
_entity.type
_entity.pdbx_description
1 polymer ?
#
loop_
_entity_poly.entity_id
_entity_poly.type
_entity_poly.pdbx_seq_one_letter_code
_entity_poly.pdbx_strand_id
1 'polypeptide(L)'
;MRISLFIILSAICLLAQEQKSTSVPKTDRSKREGKDTWHKNETIDLPLAMAKRQTIAKMENKGFTLKHDIPVNDKKDKFLMLWEKGNKQVIIMIWRIDIDKTGMSWGETKK
;
A
#
# COMPACT_ATOMS: atom_id res chain seq x y z
N MET A 1 15.56 19.79 50.59
CA MET A 1 14.90 20.89 49.86
C MET A 1 14.20 20.32 48.64
N ARG A 2 12.86 20.33 48.67
CA ARG A 2 12.01 19.92 47.55
C ARG A 2 11.86 21.11 46.62
N ILE A 3 12.53 21.09 45.48
CA ILE A 3 12.28 22.06 44.42
C ILE A 3 11.41 21.35 43.39
N SER A 4 10.12 21.61 43.49
CA SER A 4 9.15 21.40 42.42
C SER A 4 9.66 22.10 41.17
N LEU A 5 10.03 21.34 40.14
CA LEU A 5 10.29 21.87 38.80
C LEU A 5 9.20 21.41 37.84
N PHE A 6 7.97 21.83 38.15
CA PHE A 6 6.80 21.76 37.26
C PHE A 6 6.86 22.84 36.15
N ILE A 7 8.05 23.14 35.63
CA ILE A 7 8.27 24.20 34.63
C ILE A 7 9.29 23.72 33.58
N ILE A 8 8.95 22.67 32.81
CA ILE A 8 9.38 22.55 31.41
C ILE A 8 8.20 21.95 30.62
N LEU A 9 7.04 22.57 30.77
CA LEU A 9 5.94 22.50 29.81
C LEU A 9 6.17 23.66 28.83
N SER A 10 6.65 23.42 27.60
CA SER A 10 6.34 24.23 26.38
C SER A 10 7.31 24.10 25.19
N ALA A 11 8.40 23.33 25.22
CA ALA A 11 9.46 23.46 24.19
C ALA A 11 9.56 22.33 23.15
N ILE A 12 8.50 21.57 22.86
CA ILE A 12 8.44 20.68 21.68
C ILE A 12 7.10 20.87 20.95
N CYS A 13 6.79 22.12 20.61
CA CYS A 13 5.71 22.49 19.69
C CYS A 13 6.27 23.08 18.38
N LEU A 14 7.52 22.75 18.02
CA LEU A 14 8.21 23.40 16.91
C LEU A 14 8.76 22.40 15.88
N LEU A 15 7.88 21.56 15.34
CA LEU A 15 8.05 20.96 14.01
C LEU A 15 6.67 20.83 13.34
N ALA A 16 5.93 21.95 13.32
CA ALA A 16 4.90 22.17 12.32
C ALA A 16 5.61 22.50 11.00
N GLN A 17 6.23 21.48 10.40
CA GLN A 17 6.74 21.61 9.04
C GLN A 17 5.51 21.48 8.13
N GLU A 18 5.07 22.62 7.61
CA GLU A 18 4.16 22.68 6.47
C GLU A 18 4.77 21.84 5.34
N GLN A 19 4.35 20.58 5.21
CA GLN A 19 4.49 19.87 3.95
C GLN A 19 3.52 20.54 2.98
N LYS A 20 4.06 21.52 2.26
CA LYS A 20 3.52 22.07 1.03
C LYS A 20 3.30 20.92 0.06
N SER A 21 2.12 20.31 0.16
CA SER A 21 1.63 19.27 -0.71
C SER A 21 1.59 19.84 -2.12
N THR A 22 2.66 19.59 -2.89
CA THR A 22 2.66 19.77 -4.33
C THR A 22 1.54 18.92 -4.90
N SER A 23 0.44 19.57 -5.24
CA SER A 23 -0.70 18.97 -5.91
C SER A 23 -0.20 18.31 -7.19
N VAL A 24 -0.15 16.97 -7.19
CA VAL A 24 0.01 16.18 -8.41
C VAL A 24 -1.12 16.61 -9.35
N PRO A 25 -0.83 16.98 -10.60
CA PRO A 25 -1.88 17.35 -11.55
C PRO A 25 -2.84 16.16 -11.67
N LYS A 26 -4.12 16.41 -11.37
CA LYS A 26 -5.20 15.46 -11.64
C LYS A 26 -5.27 15.30 -13.15
N THR A 27 -4.59 14.29 -13.68
CA THR A 27 -4.79 13.86 -15.05
C THR A 27 -6.25 13.44 -15.15
N ASP A 28 -7.01 14.20 -15.94
CA ASP A 28 -8.40 13.93 -16.26
C ASP A 28 -8.43 12.59 -17.02
N ARG A 29 -8.60 11.49 -16.27
CA ARG A 29 -8.73 10.16 -16.84
C ARG A 29 -10.16 10.04 -17.32
N SER A 30 -10.32 10.33 -18.60
CA SER A 30 -11.51 10.02 -19.37
C SER A 30 -12.11 8.68 -18.93
N LYS A 31 -13.37 8.76 -18.57
CA LYS A 31 -14.29 7.69 -18.22
C LYS A 31 -14.17 6.55 -19.25
N ARG A 32 -13.33 5.55 -18.97
CA ARG A 32 -13.35 4.27 -19.67
C ARG A 32 -14.26 3.36 -18.86
N GLU A 33 -15.45 3.13 -19.40
CA GLU A 33 -16.41 2.15 -18.92
C GLU A 33 -15.86 0.74 -19.13
N GLY A 34 -15.02 0.30 -18.19
CA GLY A 34 -14.73 -1.11 -17.95
C GLY A 34 -15.16 -1.39 -16.52
N LYS A 35 -16.22 -2.18 -16.33
CA LYS A 35 -16.79 -2.53 -15.01
C LYS A 35 -15.70 -2.69 -13.95
N ASP A 36 -15.76 -1.83 -12.93
CA ASP A 36 -14.80 -1.60 -11.84
C ASP A 36 -14.33 -2.89 -11.12
N THR A 37 -13.45 -3.67 -11.75
CA THR A 37 -12.91 -4.90 -11.15
C THR A 37 -11.69 -4.60 -10.27
N TRP A 38 -11.05 -3.45 -10.48
CA TRP A 38 -9.85 -3.02 -9.78
C TRP A 38 -10.15 -1.78 -8.92
N HIS A 39 -10.00 -1.93 -7.61
CA HIS A 39 -10.01 -0.83 -6.66
C HIS A 39 -8.59 -0.31 -6.44
N LYS A 40 -8.51 1.03 -6.32
CA LYS A 40 -7.39 1.87 -5.82
C LYS A 40 -5.97 1.43 -6.19
N ASN A 41 -5.28 2.34 -6.89
CA ASN A 41 -3.82 2.31 -6.96
C ASN A 41 -3.27 2.97 -5.69
N GLU A 42 -2.41 2.27 -4.98
CA GLU A 42 -1.62 2.78 -3.86
C GLU A 42 -0.14 2.69 -4.19
N THR A 43 0.66 3.50 -3.49
CA THR A 43 2.12 3.40 -3.50
C THR A 43 2.60 3.07 -2.10
N ILE A 44 3.63 2.23 -2.03
CA ILE A 44 4.29 1.81 -0.80
C ILE A 44 5.74 2.25 -0.92
N ASP A 45 6.22 3.05 0.03
CA ASP A 45 7.62 3.50 0.11
C ASP A 45 8.51 2.38 0.68
N LEU A 46 8.52 1.25 -0.02
CA LEU A 46 9.37 0.10 0.25
C LEU A 46 9.83 -0.53 -1.08
N PRO A 47 11.04 -1.13 -1.11
CA PRO A 47 11.47 -2.00 -2.19
C PRO A 47 10.49 -3.15 -2.42
N LEU A 48 10.31 -3.57 -3.68
CA LEU A 48 9.32 -4.57 -4.09
C LEU A 48 9.33 -5.85 -3.23
N ALA A 49 10.50 -6.37 -2.89
CA ALA A 49 10.62 -7.57 -2.08
C ALA A 49 10.04 -7.39 -0.67
N MET A 50 10.25 -6.22 -0.06
CA MET A 50 9.73 -5.90 1.28
C MET A 50 8.23 -5.61 1.23
N ALA A 51 7.78 -4.83 0.24
CA ALA A 51 6.36 -4.58 0.02
C ALA A 51 5.58 -5.89 -0.20
N LYS A 52 6.14 -6.82 -0.98
CA LYS A 52 5.55 -8.16 -1.17
C LYS A 52 5.40 -8.92 0.14
N ARG A 53 6.47 -9.02 0.93
CA ARG A 53 6.45 -9.71 2.23
C ARG A 53 5.43 -9.09 3.19
N GLN A 54 5.38 -7.76 3.26
CA GLN A 54 4.42 -7.04 4.09
C GLN A 54 2.97 -7.30 3.64
N THR A 55 2.71 -7.30 2.34
CA THR A 55 1.38 -7.61 1.79
C THR A 55 0.96 -9.04 2.10
N ILE A 56 1.87 -10.01 1.97
CA ILE A 56 1.63 -11.41 2.34
C ILE A 56 1.24 -11.52 3.81
N ALA A 57 2.06 -10.98 4.71
CA ALA A 57 1.79 -11.01 6.14
C ALA A 57 0.46 -10.32 6.49
N LYS A 58 0.14 -9.19 5.85
CA LYS A 58 -1.12 -8.46 6.05
C LYS A 58 -2.34 -9.28 5.64
N MET A 59 -2.25 -10.05 4.56
CA MET A 59 -3.34 -10.89 4.07
C MET A 59 -3.52 -12.14 4.92
N GLU A 60 -2.42 -12.79 5.31
CA GLU A 60 -2.42 -13.93 6.22
C GLU A 60 -3.01 -13.56 7.59
N ASN A 61 -2.60 -12.41 8.16
CA ASN A 61 -3.16 -11.89 9.42
C ASN A 61 -4.67 -11.58 9.32
N LYS A 62 -5.18 -11.32 8.12
CA LYS A 62 -6.62 -11.15 7.85
C LYS A 62 -7.34 -12.48 7.62
N GLY A 63 -6.64 -13.61 7.68
CA GLY A 63 -7.18 -14.96 7.47
C GLY A 63 -7.43 -15.31 6.01
N PHE A 64 -6.74 -14.66 5.07
CA PHE A 64 -6.73 -15.08 3.67
C PHE A 64 -5.65 -16.12 3.43
N THR A 65 -5.94 -17.08 2.55
CA THR A 65 -4.98 -18.07 2.06
C THR A 65 -4.48 -17.65 0.68
N LEU A 66 -3.17 -17.59 0.49
CA LEU A 66 -2.56 -17.38 -0.82
C LEU A 66 -2.78 -18.62 -1.70
N LYS A 67 -3.37 -18.45 -2.88
CA LYS A 67 -3.59 -19.53 -3.86
C LYS A 67 -2.59 -19.49 -5.00
N HIS A 68 -2.30 -18.29 -5.50
CA HIS A 68 -1.35 -18.09 -6.58
C HIS A 68 -0.47 -16.88 -6.29
N ASP A 69 0.81 -16.99 -6.64
CA ASP A 69 1.80 -15.92 -6.64
C ASP A 69 2.60 -16.02 -7.93
N ILE A 70 2.25 -15.16 -8.89
CA ILE A 70 2.70 -15.28 -10.27
C ILE A 70 3.57 -14.07 -10.60
N PRO A 71 4.86 -14.24 -10.94
CA PRO A 71 5.62 -13.18 -11.57
C PRO A 71 5.05 -12.90 -12.96
N VAL A 72 4.77 -11.63 -13.26
CA VAL A 72 4.14 -11.23 -14.55
C VAL A 72 5.19 -11.12 -15.67
N ASN A 73 6.48 -11.06 -15.32
CA ASN A 73 7.57 -11.05 -16.27
C ASN A 73 8.82 -11.74 -15.71
N ASP A 74 9.77 -12.02 -16.59
CA ASP A 74 11.04 -12.68 -16.25
C ASP A 74 11.92 -11.86 -15.31
N LYS A 75 11.78 -10.52 -15.37
CA LYS A 75 12.47 -9.58 -14.48
C LYS A 75 11.98 -9.64 -13.04
N LYS A 76 10.83 -10.30 -12.78
CA LYS A 76 10.18 -10.38 -11.47
C LYS A 76 10.00 -9.00 -10.83
N ASP A 77 9.74 -7.99 -11.65
CA ASP A 77 9.48 -6.61 -11.18
C ASP A 77 7.98 -6.35 -10.96
N LYS A 78 7.14 -7.35 -11.25
CA LYS A 78 5.69 -7.31 -11.09
C LYS A 78 5.16 -8.68 -10.69
N PHE A 79 4.26 -8.71 -9.72
CA PHE A 79 3.63 -9.93 -9.21
C PHE A 79 2.12 -9.78 -9.16
N LEU A 80 1.42 -10.87 -9.46
CA LEU A 80 -0.02 -11.02 -9.34
C LEU A 80 -0.31 -12.12 -8.32
N MET A 81 -1.02 -11.78 -7.26
CA MET A 81 -1.32 -12.67 -6.14
C MET A 81 -2.83 -12.87 -6.01
N LEU A 82 -3.28 -14.12 -6.00
CA LEU A 82 -4.68 -14.49 -5.72
C LEU A 82 -4.82 -14.99 -4.29
N TRP A 83 -5.77 -14.42 -3.56
CA TRP A 83 -6.07 -14.70 -2.16
C TRP A 83 -7.52 -15.16 -2.00
N GLU A 84 -7.75 -16.09 -1.07
CA GLU A 84 -9.11 -16.60 -0.78
C GLU A 84 -9.42 -16.62 0.71
N LYS A 85 -10.67 -16.28 1.05
CA LYS A 85 -11.25 -16.43 2.39
C LYS A 85 -12.74 -16.72 2.28
N GLY A 86 -13.13 -17.97 2.51
CA GLY A 86 -14.52 -18.41 2.31
C GLY A 86 -14.97 -18.20 0.85
N ASN A 87 -16.07 -17.47 0.65
CA ASN A 87 -16.58 -17.10 -0.68
C ASN A 87 -15.96 -15.81 -1.25
N LYS A 88 -14.93 -15.23 -0.60
CA LYS A 88 -14.26 -14.03 -1.09
C LYS A 88 -12.95 -14.38 -1.78
N GLN A 89 -12.70 -13.75 -2.92
CA GLN A 89 -11.41 -13.73 -3.58
C GLN A 89 -10.89 -12.30 -3.67
N VAL A 90 -9.59 -12.13 -3.46
CA VAL A 90 -8.90 -10.84 -3.64
C VAL A 90 -7.73 -11.08 -4.56
N ILE A 91 -7.64 -10.28 -5.62
CA ILE A 91 -6.46 -10.25 -6.47
C ILE A 91 -5.65 -9.00 -6.12
N ILE A 92 -4.36 -9.16 -5.89
CA ILE A 92 -3.45 -8.04 -5.59
C ILE A 92 -2.33 -8.07 -6.62
N MET A 93 -2.12 -6.96 -7.31
CA MET A 93 -0.97 -6.74 -8.17
C MET A 93 0.00 -5.79 -7.47
N ILE A 94 1.28 -6.14 -7.43
CA ILE A 94 2.36 -5.25 -6.98
C ILE A 94 3.42 -5.13 -8.06
N TRP A 95 4.02 -3.95 -8.21
CA TRP A 95 5.08 -3.72 -9.20
C TRP A 95 6.09 -2.70 -8.71
N ARG A 96 7.33 -2.84 -9.17
CA ARG A 96 8.39 -1.85 -8.92
C ARG A 96 8.05 -0.55 -9.64
N ILE A 97 8.08 0.57 -8.90
CA ILE A 97 8.10 1.93 -9.45
C ILE A 97 9.53 2.44 -9.48
N ASP A 98 10.28 2.24 -8.38
CA ASP A 98 11.68 2.64 -8.23
C ASP A 98 12.44 1.63 -7.33
N ILE A 99 13.69 1.90 -6.96
CA ILE A 99 14.50 1.06 -6.08
C ILE A 99 13.86 0.87 -4.70
N ASP A 100 13.23 1.92 -4.17
CA ASP A 100 12.61 2.01 -2.85
C ASP A 100 11.09 2.25 -2.90
N LYS A 101 10.47 2.16 -4.08
CA LYS A 101 9.05 2.44 -4.28
C LYS A 101 8.32 1.34 -5.02
N THR A 102 7.17 0.94 -4.50
CA THR A 102 6.32 -0.12 -5.05
C THR A 102 4.92 0.40 -5.30
N GLY A 103 4.37 0.12 -6.48
CA GLY A 103 2.96 0.32 -6.78
C GLY A 103 2.15 -0.91 -6.40
N MET A 104 0.90 -0.69 -5.99
CA MET A 104 -0.04 -1.76 -5.64
C MET A 104 -1.43 -1.41 -6.17
N SER A 105 -2.14 -2.42 -6.67
CA SER A 105 -3.57 -2.36 -6.96
C SER A 105 -4.24 -3.66 -6.54
N TRP A 106 -5.54 -3.63 -6.26
CA TRP A 106 -6.26 -4.85 -5.92
C TRP A 106 -7.68 -4.86 -6.45
N GLY A 107 -8.28 -6.03 -6.55
CA GLY A 107 -9.68 -6.24 -6.89
C GLY A 107 -10.27 -7.27 -5.95
N GLU A 108 -11.57 -7.17 -5.67
CA GLU A 108 -12.27 -8.14 -4.84
C GLU A 108 -13.45 -8.71 -5.63
N THR A 109 -13.68 -10.01 -5.49
CA THR A 109 -14.87 -10.68 -6.04
C THR A 109 -15.43 -11.69 -5.05
N LYS A 110 -16.72 -12.01 -5.21
CA LYS A 110 -17.39 -13.09 -4.51
C LYS A 110 -17.51 -14.28 -5.45
N LYS A 111 -17.20 -15.47 -4.97
CA LYS A 111 -17.53 -16.74 -5.65
C LYS A 111 -19.03 -16.99 -5.62
#